data_AF-A0A2R3JY70-F1
#
_entry.id   AF-A0A2R3JY70-F1
#
_cell.length_a   1.000
_cell.length_b   1.000
_cell.length_c   1.000
_cell.angle_alpha   90.00
_cell.angle_beta   90.00
_cell.angle_gamma   90.00
#
_symmetry.space_group_name_H-M   'P 1'
#
loop_
_entity.id
_entity.type
_entity.pdbx_description
1 polymer ?
#
loop_
_entity_poly.entity_id
_entity_poly.type
_entity_poly.pdbx_seq_one_letter_code
_entity_poly.pdbx_strand_id
1 'polypeptide(L)' 'MRLFKFFGLVGHEMKKVTWPTWRENRRDSWTVISTSLFFVAFFALFDWVIQLLLNMLTALH' A
#
# COMPACT_ATOMS: atom_id res chain seq x y z
N MET A 1 42.02 13.03 -6.97
CA MET A 1 41.37 12.66 -8.26
C MET A 1 40.96 11.18 -8.38
N ARG A 2 40.66 10.46 -7.28
CA ARG A 2 40.23 9.05 -7.31
C ARG A 2 38.72 8.87 -7.08
N LEU A 3 38.12 9.73 -6.25
CA LEU A 3 36.69 9.70 -5.90
C LEU A 3 35.77 9.97 -7.10
N PHE A 4 36.11 10.93 -7.97
CA PHE A 4 35.33 11.21 -9.18
C PHE A 4 35.25 10.01 -10.15
N LYS A 5 36.32 9.21 -10.24
CA LYS A 5 36.30 7.95 -11.01
C LYS A 5 35.43 6.88 -10.33
N PHE A 6 35.38 6.87 -9.00
CA PHE A 6 34.56 5.95 -8.22
C PHE A 6 33.06 6.17 -8.43
N PHE A 7 32.59 7.42 -8.34
CA PHE A 7 31.18 7.74 -8.62
C PHE A 7 30.80 7.48 -10.08
N GLY A 8 31.72 7.71 -11.02
CA GLY A 8 31.51 7.37 -12.44
C GLY A 8 31.37 5.86 -12.70
N LEU A 9 32.21 5.03 -12.04
CA LEU A 9 32.12 3.57 -12.10
C LEU A 9 30.86 3.04 -11.42
N VAL A 10 30.50 3.58 -10.26
CA VAL A 10 29.26 3.22 -9.55
C VAL A 10 28.05 3.54 -10.43
N GLY A 11 27.97 4.74 -11.03
CA GLY A 11 26.88 5.09 -11.94
C GLY A 11 26.81 4.21 -13.19
N HIS A 12 27.96 3.75 -13.71
CA HIS A 12 28.02 2.82 -14.83
C HIS A 12 27.51 1.42 -14.45
N GLU A 13 27.84 0.95 -13.25
CA GLU A 13 27.38 -0.34 -12.75
C GLU A 13 25.91 -0.31 -12.33
N MET A 14 25.45 0.81 -11.74
CA MET A 14 24.03 1.05 -11.46
C MET A 14 23.19 1.07 -12.73
N LYS A 15 23.76 1.39 -13.91
CA LYS A 15 23.07 1.31 -15.21
C LYS A 15 22.99 -0.12 -15.77
N LYS A 16 23.90 -1.02 -15.39
CA LYS A 16 23.84 -2.44 -15.78
C LYS A 16 22.85 -3.23 -14.94
N VAL A 17 22.56 -2.76 -13.73
CA VAL A 17 21.49 -3.30 -12.89
C VAL A 17 20.17 -2.84 -13.48
N THR A 18 19.27 -3.78 -13.77
CA THR A 18 17.91 -3.49 -14.23
C THR A 18 17.16 -2.76 -13.13
N TRP A 19 17.13 -1.44 -13.19
CA TRP A 19 16.31 -0.64 -12.29
C TRP A 19 14.84 -0.89 -12.61
N PRO A 20 14.01 -1.23 -11.60
CA PRO A 20 12.58 -1.40 -11.79
C PRO A 20 12.01 -0.11 -12.37
N THR A 21 11.32 -0.23 -13.50
CA THR A 21 10.71 0.93 -14.16
C THR A 21 9.53 1.42 -13.33
N TRP A 22 9.29 2.73 -13.32
CA TRP A 22 8.17 3.38 -12.61
C TRP A 22 6.78 2.76 -12.87
N ARG A 23 6.62 2.00 -13.95
CA ARG A 23 5.41 1.26 -14.29
C ARG A 23 5.16 0.05 -13.39
N GLU A 24 6.19 -0.58 -12.85
CA GLU A 24 6.09 -1.75 -11.97
C GLU A 24 5.65 -1.35 -10.56
N ASN A 25 6.23 -0.28 -10.00
CA ASN A 25 5.86 0.25 -8.69
C ASN A 25 4.37 0.67 -8.58
N ARG A 26 3.74 0.97 -9.72
CA ARG A 26 2.34 1.38 -9.78
C ARG A 26 1.37 0.21 -9.70
N ARG A 27 1.78 -0.99 -10.12
CA ARG A 27 0.97 -2.22 -10.02
C ARG A 27 0.88 -2.71 -8.58
N ASP A 28 1.98 -2.64 -7.83
CA ASP A 28 2.01 -3.05 -6.43
C ASP A 28 1.26 -2.07 -5.52
N SER A 29 1.40 -0.77 -5.80
CA SER A 29 0.64 0.28 -5.10
C SER A 29 -0.87 0.13 -5.30
N TRP A 30 -1.31 -0.28 -6.50
CA TRP A 30 -2.74 -0.50 -6.78
C TRP A 30 -3.34 -1.64 -5.97
N THR A 31 -2.59 -2.72 -5.78
CA THR A 31 -3.02 -3.86 -4.97
C THR A 31 -3.28 -3.45 -3.51
N VAL A 32 -2.37 -2.66 -2.93
CA VAL A 32 -2.53 -2.15 -1.55
C VAL A 32 -3.71 -1.19 -1.43
N ILE A 33 -3.91 -0.30 -2.41
CA ILE A 33 -5.04 0.63 -2.43
C ILE A 33 -6.38 -0.14 -2.50
N SER A 34 -6.46 -1.15 -3.37
CA SER A 34 -7.69 -1.94 -3.53
C SER A 34 -8.06 -2.73 -2.28
N THR A 35 -7.07 -3.35 -1.62
CA THR A 35 -7.28 -4.10 -0.38
C THR A 35 -7.64 -3.18 0.78
N SER A 36 -6.99 -2.02 0.89
CA SER A 36 -7.34 -1.00 1.89
C SER A 36 -8.78 -0.50 1.73
N LEU A 37 -9.20 -0.20 0.49
CA LEU A 37 -10.57 0.25 0.22
C LEU A 37 -11.62 -0.82 0.55
N PHE A 38 -11.32 -2.10 0.28
CA PHE A 38 -12.16 -3.21 0.66
C PHE A 38 -12.35 -3.30 2.19
N PHE A 39 -11.27 -3.16 2.96
CA PHE A 39 -11.35 -3.16 4.42
C PHE A 39 -12.16 -1.98 4.96
N VAL A 40 -12.04 -0.79 4.37
CA VAL A 40 -12.86 0.37 4.75
C VAL A 40 -14.36 0.07 4.56
N ALA A 41 -14.74 -0.50 3.42
CA ALA A 41 -16.13 -0.86 3.16
C ALA A 41 -16.63 -1.97 4.11
N PHE A 42 -15.78 -2.96 4.41
CA PHE A 42 -16.10 -4.03 5.34
C PHE A 42 -16.35 -3.49 6.75
N PHE A 43 -15.43 -2.70 7.30
CA PHE A 43 -15.60 -2.14 8.65
C PHE A 43 -16.84 -1.24 8.75
N ALA A 44 -17.08 -0.39 7.74
CA ALA A 44 -18.28 0.46 7.73
C ALA A 44 -19.59 -0.36 7.78
N LEU A 45 -19.63 -1.49 7.08
CA LEU A 45 -20.79 -2.39 7.11
C LEU A 45 -20.95 -3.06 8.48
N PHE A 46 -19.87 -3.59 9.05
CA PHE A 46 -19.92 -4.27 10.34
C PHE A 46 -20.21 -3.31 11.50
N ASP A 47 -19.73 -2.08 11.44
CA ASP A 47 -20.08 -1.03 12.40
C ASP A 47 -21.60 -0.82 12.45
N TRP A 48 -22.26 -0.79 11.29
CA TRP A 48 -23.72 -0.65 11.24
C TRP A 48 -24.44 -1.88 11.78
N VAL A 49 -23.98 -3.08 11.43
CA VAL A 49 -24.55 -4.34 11.94
C VAL A 49 -24.43 -4.43 13.46
N ILE A 50 -23.27 -4.09 14.01
CA ILE A 50 -23.01 -4.10 15.46
C ILE A 50 -23.87 -3.04 16.13
N GLN A 51 -23.97 -1.82 15.59
CA GLN A 51 -24.84 -0.79 16.13
C GLN A 51 -26.31 -1.23 16.15
N LEU A 52 -26.78 -1.90 15.11
CA LEU A 52 -28.14 -2.45 15.05
C LEU A 52 -28.35 -3.50 16.16
N LEU A 53 -27.41 -4.45 16.31
CA LEU A 53 -27.49 -5.49 17.34
C LEU A 53 -27.45 -4.90 18.76
N LEU A 54 -26.56 -3.92 19.00
CA LEU A 54 -26.47 -3.23 20.28
C LEU A 54 -27.76 -2.45 20.57
N ASN A 55 -28.33 -1.75 19.59
CA ASN A 55 -29.59 -1.04 19.76
C ASN A 55 -30.74 -2.01 20.08
N MET A 56 -30.80 -3.17 19.41
CA MET A 56 -31.80 -4.20 19.71
C MET A 56 -31.64 -4.77 21.13
N LEU A 57 -30.40 -5.03 21.58
CA LEU A 57 -30.14 -5.51 22.93
C LEU A 57 -30.46 -4.47 24.00
N THR A 58 -30.14 -3.20 23.74
CA THR A 58 -30.40 -2.09 24.67
C THR A 58 -31.88 -1.74 24.71
N ALA A 59 -32.62 -1.88 23.60
CA ALA A 59 -34.06 -1.68 23.55
C ALA A 59 -34.87 -2.84 24.19
N LEU A 60 -34.23 -3.99 24.42
CA LEU A 60 -34.82 -5.15 25.08
C LEU A 60 -34.71 -5.08 26.62
N HIS A 61 -33.87 -4.20 27.15
CA HIS A 61 -33.76 -3.87 28.58
C HIS A 61 -34.54 -2.60 28.90
#